data_AF-A0A927LJ61-F1
#
_entry.id   AF-A0A927LJ61-F1
#
_cell.length_a   1.000
_cell.length_b   1.000
_cell.length_c   1.000
_cell.angle_alpha   90.00
_cell.angle_beta   90.00
_cell.angle_gamma   90.00
#
_symmetry.space_group_name_H-M   'P 1'
#
loop_
_entity.id
_entity.type
_entity.pdbx_description
1 polymer ?
#
loop_
_entity_poly.entity_id
_entity_poly.type
_entity_poly.pdbx_seq_one_letter_code
_entity_poly.pdbx_strand_id
1 'polypeptide(L)'
;MKRILLISSFLIMYSCKNNSGYIYDLNKMAPLDGVIVQDISNPINKIKTDATGKFSFSECDNLIIIKKGYETDTLKKYGCKPAGKCFDGHIFYMKKK
;
A
#
# COMPACT_ATOMS: atom_id res chain seq x y z
N MET A 1 -3.06 -42.48 30.49
CA MET A 1 -2.28 -42.27 29.24
C MET A 1 -2.66 -40.92 28.66
N LYS A 2 -1.73 -39.96 28.66
CA LYS A 2 -1.96 -38.55 28.29
C LYS A 2 -2.14 -38.44 26.76
N ARG A 3 -3.33 -38.01 26.32
CA ARG A 3 -3.59 -37.67 24.91
C ARG A 3 -3.01 -36.27 24.66
N ILE A 4 -1.90 -36.19 23.95
CA ILE A 4 -1.34 -34.91 23.48
C ILE A 4 -2.19 -34.46 22.29
N LEU A 5 -3.02 -33.43 22.49
CA LEU A 5 -3.72 -32.73 21.42
C LEU A 5 -2.68 -31.94 20.62
N LEU A 6 -2.29 -32.49 19.47
CA LEU A 6 -1.55 -31.75 18.44
C LEU A 6 -2.48 -30.66 17.89
N ILE A 7 -2.41 -29.46 18.45
CA ILE A 7 -3.01 -28.27 17.87
C ILE A 7 -2.17 -27.93 16.64
N SER A 8 -2.59 -28.43 15.48
CA SER A 8 -2.07 -28.06 14.17
C SER A 8 -2.37 -26.57 13.95
N SER A 9 -1.40 -25.72 14.26
CA SER A 9 -1.39 -24.30 13.96
C SER A 9 -1.58 -24.10 12.45
N PHE A 10 -2.80 -23.82 12.02
CA PHE A 10 -3.11 -23.43 10.64
C PHE A 10 -2.52 -22.03 10.42
N LEU A 11 -1.26 -21.97 9.98
CA LEU A 11 -0.62 -20.75 9.51
C LEU A 11 -1.39 -20.29 8.27
N ILE A 12 -2.35 -19.38 8.45
CA ILE A 12 -3.04 -18.71 7.36
C ILE A 12 -1.97 -17.87 6.65
N MET A 13 -1.40 -18.42 5.57
CA MET A 13 -0.52 -17.67 4.69
C MET A 13 -1.37 -16.65 3.93
N TYR A 14 -1.49 -15.45 4.50
CA TYR A 14 -2.04 -14.29 3.81
C TYR A 14 -1.06 -13.91 2.68
N SER A 15 -1.29 -14.49 1.50
CA SER A 15 -0.61 -14.09 0.28
C SER A 15 -1.40 -12.96 -0.37
N CYS A 16 -0.80 -11.78 -0.49
CA CYS A 16 -1.39 -10.69 -1.27
C CYS A 16 -1.57 -11.18 -2.72
N LYS A 17 -2.80 -11.04 -3.24
CA LYS A 17 -3.09 -11.41 -4.63
C LYS A 17 -2.62 -10.32 -5.58
N ASN A 18 -2.67 -9.06 -5.14
CA ASN A 18 -2.22 -7.92 -5.91
C ASN A 18 -1.48 -6.91 -5.03
N ASN A 19 -0.23 -6.66 -5.42
CA ASN A 19 0.69 -5.75 -4.74
C ASN A 19 0.57 -4.29 -5.23
N SER A 20 -0.45 -4.01 -6.05
CA SER A 20 -0.69 -2.69 -6.61
C SER A 20 -1.88 -1.99 -5.95
N GLY A 21 -1.77 -0.67 -5.83
CA GLY A 21 -2.84 0.25 -5.46
C GLY A 21 -2.92 1.40 -6.45
N TYR A 22 -3.89 2.29 -6.24
CA TYR A 22 -4.11 3.45 -7.10
C TYR A 22 -4.24 4.74 -6.28
N ILE A 23 -3.84 5.88 -6.84
CA ILE A 23 -3.96 7.19 -6.20
C ILE A 23 -4.77 8.13 -7.09
N TYR A 24 -5.83 8.69 -6.54
CA TYR A 24 -6.82 9.51 -7.23
C TYR A 24 -6.95 10.88 -6.57
N ASP A 25 -7.42 11.86 -7.33
CA ASP A 25 -7.85 13.16 -6.80
C ASP A 25 -9.20 13.00 -6.09
N LEU A 26 -9.28 13.41 -4.83
CA LEU A 26 -10.49 13.27 -4.01
C LEU A 26 -11.70 13.98 -4.61
N ASN A 27 -11.50 15.16 -5.22
CA ASN A 27 -12.60 15.99 -5.69
C ASN A 27 -13.00 15.63 -7.12
N LYS A 28 -12.03 15.31 -7.98
CA LYS A 28 -12.28 14.96 -9.38
C LYS A 28 -12.59 13.50 -9.61
N MET A 29 -12.35 12.63 -8.61
CA MET A 29 -12.45 11.18 -8.74
C MET A 29 -11.66 10.64 -9.94
N ALA A 30 -10.49 11.25 -10.21
CA ALA A 30 -9.67 10.97 -11.39
C ALA A 30 -8.27 10.50 -10.98
N PRO A 31 -7.63 9.60 -11.74
CA PRO A 31 -6.30 9.09 -11.41
C PRO A 31 -5.25 10.21 -11.42
N LEU A 32 -4.27 10.09 -10.53
CA LEU A 32 -3.15 11.02 -10.43
C LEU A 32 -1.87 10.37 -10.95
N ASP A 33 -1.40 10.85 -12.10
CA ASP A 33 -0.09 10.50 -12.66
C ASP A 33 1.06 11.16 -11.87
N GLY A 34 2.19 10.45 -11.74
CA GLY A 34 3.42 11.00 -11.18
C GLY A 34 3.38 11.36 -9.69
N VAL A 35 2.47 10.79 -8.90
CA VAL A 35 2.53 10.83 -7.43
C VAL A 35 3.73 10.01 -6.98
N ILE A 36 4.61 10.58 -6.17
CA ILE A 36 5.70 9.84 -5.56
C ILE A 36 5.12 9.05 -4.39
N VAL A 37 5.27 7.73 -4.44
CA VAL A 37 4.96 6.82 -3.35
C VAL A 37 6.29 6.29 -2.83
N GLN A 38 6.58 6.51 -1.56
CA GLN A 38 7.90 6.27 -0.99
C GLN A 38 7.79 5.55 0.34
N ASP A 39 8.62 4.54 0.55
CA ASP A 39 8.78 3.90 1.85
C ASP A 39 9.46 4.86 2.83
N ILE A 40 8.83 5.07 3.98
CA ILE A 40 9.33 5.97 5.03
C ILE A 40 10.60 5.40 5.69
N SER A 41 10.67 4.08 5.89
CA SER A 41 11.82 3.39 6.49
C SER A 41 12.98 3.26 5.51
N ASN A 42 12.70 3.14 4.22
CA ASN A 42 13.70 3.07 3.15
C ASN A 42 13.41 4.06 2.01
N PRO A 43 13.84 5.33 2.11
CA PRO A 43 13.55 6.36 1.12
C PRO A 43 14.07 6.10 -0.30
N ILE A 44 15.02 5.18 -0.48
CA ILE A 44 15.50 4.75 -1.80
C ILE A 44 14.41 3.92 -2.50
N ASN A 45 13.61 3.18 -1.74
CA ASN A 45 12.46 2.43 -2.23
C ASN A 45 11.27 3.38 -2.49
N LYS A 46 11.24 3.95 -3.68
CA LYS A 46 10.20 4.86 -4.13
C LYS A 46 9.84 4.61 -5.58
N ILE A 47 8.58 4.85 -5.91
CA ILE A 47 8.06 4.77 -7.27
C ILE A 47 7.17 5.98 -7.57
N LYS A 48 6.84 6.16 -8.84
CA LYS A 48 5.84 7.12 -9.26
C LYS A 48 4.61 6.38 -9.78
N THR A 49 3.43 6.92 -9.52
CA THR A 49 2.22 6.43 -10.19
C THR A 49 2.30 6.66 -11.68
N ASP A 50 1.69 5.76 -12.45
CA ASP A 50 1.50 5.92 -13.90
C ASP A 50 0.25 6.76 -14.24
N ALA A 51 -0.06 6.90 -15.53
CA ALA A 51 -1.22 7.66 -16.03
C ALA A 51 -2.58 7.14 -15.52
N THR A 52 -2.65 5.88 -15.07
CA THR A 52 -3.86 5.29 -14.46
C THR A 52 -3.89 5.49 -12.94
N GLY A 53 -2.91 6.19 -12.38
CA GLY A 53 -2.73 6.40 -10.95
C GLY A 53 -2.15 5.19 -10.23
N LYS A 54 -1.72 4.15 -10.96
CA LYS A 54 -1.30 2.87 -10.38
C LYS A 54 0.12 2.94 -9.83
N PHE A 55 0.34 2.31 -8.68
CA PHE A 55 1.66 2.05 -8.09
C PHE A 55 1.73 0.62 -7.58
N SER A 56 2.92 0.05 -7.40
CA SER A 56 3.10 -1.32 -6.88
C SER A 56 4.36 -1.47 -6.03
N PHE A 57 4.23 -2.07 -4.85
CA PHE A 57 5.36 -2.42 -3.98
C PHE A 57 5.33 -3.91 -3.64
N SER A 58 6.45 -4.61 -3.78
CA SER A 58 6.57 -6.00 -3.33
C SER A 58 6.80 -6.09 -1.83
N GLU A 59 7.59 -5.17 -1.29
CA GLU A 59 7.93 -5.04 0.13
C GLU A 59 8.02 -3.56 0.49
N CYS A 60 7.35 -3.16 1.57
CA CYS A 60 7.40 -1.81 2.13
C CYS A 60 6.85 -1.78 3.56
N ASP A 61 7.17 -0.72 4.29
CA ASP A 61 6.49 -0.35 5.53
C ASP A 61 5.36 0.67 5.25
N ASN A 62 5.19 1.67 6.13
CA ASN A 62 4.31 2.80 5.85
C ASN A 62 4.85 3.59 4.66
N LEU A 63 3.94 3.90 3.74
CA LEU A 63 4.25 4.70 2.56
C LEU A 63 3.82 6.15 2.77
N ILE A 64 4.64 7.10 2.32
CA ILE A 64 4.26 8.50 2.15
C ILE A 64 3.93 8.77 0.68
N ILE A 65 2.85 9.53 0.45
CA ILE A 65 2.42 9.94 -0.89
C ILE A 65 2.60 11.45 -1.08
N ILE A 66 3.32 11.84 -2.14
CA ILE A 66 3.78 13.21 -2.35
C ILE A 66 3.51 13.65 -3.78
N LYS A 67 2.79 14.76 -3.95
CA LYS A 67 2.58 15.42 -5.24
C LYS A 67 2.44 16.93 -5.07
N LYS A 68 3.10 17.72 -5.93
CA LYS A 68 2.98 19.19 -5.92
C LYS A 68 1.52 19.61 -6.12
N GLY A 69 1.04 20.52 -5.26
CA GLY A 69 -0.35 21.00 -5.29
C GLY A 69 -1.35 20.13 -4.53
N TYR A 70 -0.90 19.03 -3.91
CA TYR A 70 -1.72 18.15 -3.08
C TYR A 70 -1.20 18.11 -1.65
N GLU A 71 -2.10 17.83 -0.70
CA GLU A 71 -1.75 17.53 0.68
C GLU A 71 -0.97 16.21 0.70
N THR A 72 0.15 16.19 1.43
CA THR A 72 0.95 14.98 1.65
C THR A 72 0.22 14.11 2.68
N ASP A 73 0.17 12.79 2.43
CA ASP A 73 -0.46 11.85 3.35
C ASP A 73 0.38 10.58 3.53
N THR A 74 0.06 9.78 4.54
CA THR A 74 0.71 8.52 4.88
C THR A 74 -0.28 7.37 4.79
N LEU A 75 0.04 6.36 3.98
CA LEU A 75 -0.71 5.12 3.88
C LEU A 75 -0.33 4.19 5.04
N LYS A 76 -0.88 4.46 6.24
CA LYS A 76 -0.60 3.68 7.44
C LYS A 76 -1.17 2.27 7.33
N LYS A 77 -0.34 1.25 7.56
CA LYS A 77 -0.71 -0.18 7.52
C LYS A 77 -1.12 -0.71 6.15
N TYR A 78 -0.72 -0.06 5.06
CA TYR A 78 -0.90 -0.59 3.71
C TYR A 78 0.44 -0.91 3.08
N GLY A 79 0.49 -2.08 2.44
CA GLY A 79 1.67 -2.55 1.77
C GLY A 79 2.54 -3.41 2.66
N CYS A 80 2.47 -4.70 2.36
CA CYS A 80 3.53 -5.68 2.55
C CYS A 80 3.71 -6.30 3.95
N LYS A 81 4.16 -7.56 3.89
CA LYS A 81 4.18 -8.53 4.98
C LYS A 81 5.10 -8.10 6.13
N PRO A 82 4.90 -8.63 7.35
CA PRO A 82 3.76 -9.48 7.77
C PRO A 82 2.61 -8.68 8.40
N ALA A 83 2.77 -7.37 8.63
CA ALA A 83 1.85 -6.59 9.45
C ALA A 83 0.94 -5.61 8.67
N GLY A 84 1.13 -5.46 7.35
CA GLY A 84 0.35 -4.55 6.50
C GLY A 84 -0.84 -5.22 5.80
N LYS A 85 -1.90 -4.44 5.52
CA LYS A 85 -2.96 -4.80 4.57
C LYS A 85 -2.38 -4.81 3.16
N CYS A 86 -2.72 -5.82 2.37
CA CYS A 86 -2.41 -5.84 0.94
C CYS A 86 -3.06 -4.64 0.23
N PHE A 87 -2.42 -4.11 -0.80
CA PHE A 87 -3.03 -3.05 -1.60
C PHE A 87 -4.26 -3.56 -2.32
N ASP A 88 -4.20 -4.75 -2.93
CA ASP A 88 -5.32 -5.44 -3.58
C ASP A 88 -6.20 -4.55 -4.48
N GLY A 89 -5.56 -3.61 -5.19
CA GLY A 89 -6.24 -2.66 -6.08
C GLY A 89 -7.00 -1.53 -5.36
N HIS A 90 -6.76 -1.31 -4.07
CA HIS A 90 -7.36 -0.23 -3.31
C HIS A 90 -7.02 1.13 -3.90
N ILE A 91 -8.01 2.04 -3.87
CA ILE A 91 -7.89 3.41 -4.35
C ILE A 91 -7.73 4.33 -3.15
N PHE A 92 -6.61 5.04 -3.10
CA PHE A 92 -6.33 6.09 -2.14
C PHE A 92 -6.64 7.45 -2.78
N TYR A 93 -7.10 8.41 -1.99
CA TYR A 93 -7.46 9.74 -2.48
C TYR A 93 -6.56 10.80 -1.88
N MET A 94 -6.02 11.68 -2.71
CA MET A 94 -5.30 12.88 -2.29
C MET A 94 -6.20 14.11 -2.39
N LYS A 95 -6.16 14.93 -1.35
CA LYS A 95 -6.83 16.23 -1.33
C LYS A 95 -5.93 17.31 -1.93
N LYS A 96 -6.48 18.15 -2.79
CA LYS A 96 -5.77 19.32 -3.34
C LYS A 96 -5.61 20.39 -2.27
N LYS A 97 -4.44 21.06 -2.24
CA LYS A 97 -4.20 22.23 -1.37
C LYS A 97 -5.01 23.44 -1.81
#